data_AF-A0A956GMQ7-F1
#
_entry.id   AF-A0A956GMQ7-F1
#
_cell.length_a   1.000
_cell.length_b   1.000
_cell.length_c   1.000
_cell.angle_alpha   90.00
_cell.angle_beta   90.00
_cell.angle_gamma   90.00
#
_symmetry.space_group_name_H-M   'P 1'
#
loop_
_entity.id
_entity.type
_entity.pdbx_description
1 polymer ?
#
loop_
_entity_poly.entity_id
_entity_poly.type
_entity_poly.pdbx_seq_one_letter_code
_entity_poly.pdbx_strand_id
1 'polypeptide(L)'
;MRAPLLTSLARAATLAAAAATVGACGFLPEDDFTGKRAGDGIAPWTDLGPAQVCLGNQYLGPPDSPPGGLCFDQNRGEEPCVDDGGCGSREACVCGRCIVPYCASASDCAADRVCTFASHRCDVPCFTDDQCAGPGDAVCFNGVCRGRCLDDSECQTGEVCNSQSYCVTAACEDDQGCLAGERCRVQAVPRRMAEPSPLVTTSPARQVVLWLEVSDPNQVDQTAIWRAVAADGVHFAMSPASPVLEVGTTAAAPSVVATADGYAMYLEVDGGASIQVATSSDGIAWSTPTVALTGGAGPAAARAPSAVVLP
;
A
#
# COMPACT_ATOMS: atom_id res chain seq x y z
N MET A 1 -53.71 56.39 35.77
CA MET A 1 -52.80 57.52 36.09
C MET A 1 -51.70 57.00 36.99
N ARG A 2 -50.44 57.36 36.68
CA ARG A 2 -49.21 57.29 37.49
C ARG A 2 -48.59 55.92 37.81
N ALA A 3 -47.39 55.72 37.25
CA ALA A 3 -46.32 54.86 37.78
C ALA A 3 -45.80 55.41 39.14
N PRO A 4 -45.10 54.61 39.97
CA PRO A 4 -43.62 54.47 39.89
C PRO A 4 -43.09 53.04 40.18
N LEU A 5 -42.05 52.55 39.49
CA LEU A 5 -40.60 52.55 39.85
C LEU A 5 -40.27 52.08 41.28
N LEU A 6 -39.57 50.93 41.40
CA LEU A 6 -38.27 50.79 42.13
C LEU A 6 -37.76 49.32 42.19
N THR A 7 -36.58 49.12 41.59
CA THR A 7 -35.40 48.36 42.06
C THR A 7 -35.57 47.01 42.78
N SER A 8 -34.93 45.96 42.24
CA SER A 8 -34.00 45.16 43.03
C SER A 8 -32.99 44.38 42.17
N LEU A 9 -31.76 44.34 42.66
CA LEU A 9 -30.56 43.74 42.10
C LEU A 9 -30.61 42.20 42.16
N ALA A 10 -30.09 41.51 41.13
CA ALA A 10 -29.59 40.15 41.29
C ALA A 10 -28.47 39.84 40.27
N ARG A 11 -27.23 39.99 40.76
CA ARG A 11 -26.02 39.20 40.47
C ARG A 11 -25.92 38.55 39.08
N ALA A 12 -25.15 39.21 38.19
CA ALA A 12 -24.46 38.54 37.11
C ALA A 12 -23.36 37.65 37.70
N ALA A 13 -23.56 36.33 37.67
CA ALA A 13 -22.54 35.35 37.95
C ALA A 13 -21.78 35.05 36.65
N THR A 14 -20.55 35.52 36.60
CA THR A 14 -19.57 35.28 35.54
C THR A 14 -19.19 33.79 35.53
N LEU A 15 -19.78 32.99 34.63
CA LEU A 15 -19.21 31.68 34.28
C LEU A 15 -18.10 31.91 33.26
N ALA A 16 -16.86 31.95 33.76
CA ALA A 16 -15.68 31.85 32.91
C ALA A 16 -15.57 30.40 32.41
N ALA A 17 -15.94 30.17 31.16
CA ALA A 17 -15.62 28.96 30.43
C ALA A 17 -14.12 28.97 30.10
N ALA A 18 -13.32 28.27 30.92
CA ALA A 18 -11.95 27.94 30.59
C ALA A 18 -11.96 26.86 29.50
N ALA A 19 -11.94 27.29 28.24
CA ALA A 19 -11.66 26.42 27.10
C ALA A 19 -10.18 25.99 27.18
N ALA A 20 -9.95 24.80 27.74
CA ALA A 20 -8.66 24.14 27.65
C ALA A 20 -8.44 23.70 26.20
N THR A 21 -7.75 24.53 25.43
CA THR A 21 -7.17 24.16 24.14
C THR A 21 -6.07 23.14 24.41
N VAL A 22 -6.43 21.86 24.39
CA VAL A 22 -5.44 20.78 24.25
C VAL A 22 -4.87 20.94 22.84
N GLY A 23 -3.72 21.62 22.74
CA GLY A 23 -2.92 21.65 21.54
C GLY A 23 -2.39 20.25 21.28
N ALA A 24 -3.20 19.42 20.64
CA ALA A 24 -2.73 18.18 20.05
C ALA A 24 -1.79 18.58 18.91
N CYS A 25 -0.49 18.52 19.16
CA CYS A 25 0.51 18.35 18.11
C CYS A 25 0.37 16.92 17.55
N GLY A 26 -0.81 16.59 17.04
CA GLY A 26 -0.95 15.45 16.14
C GLY A 26 -0.40 15.91 14.80
N PHE A 27 0.53 15.15 14.23
CA PHE A 27 0.79 15.26 12.80
C PHE A 27 -0.57 15.15 12.10
N LEU A 28 -0.94 16.19 11.35
CA LEU A 28 -2.07 16.08 10.44
C LEU A 28 -1.81 14.91 9.49
N PRO A 29 -2.85 14.23 8.96
CA PRO A 29 -2.68 13.28 7.88
C PRO A 29 -1.79 13.95 6.82
N GLU A 30 -0.65 13.34 6.51
CA GLU A 30 0.21 13.84 5.45
C GLU A 30 -0.58 13.73 4.16
N ASP A 31 -0.78 14.85 3.46
CA ASP A 31 -1.41 14.84 2.15
C ASP A 31 -0.61 13.89 1.24
N ASP A 32 -1.31 13.10 0.43
CA ASP A 32 -0.66 12.26 -0.58
C ASP A 32 0.35 13.09 -1.36
N PHE A 33 1.59 12.63 -1.44
CA PHE A 33 2.64 13.37 -2.11
C PHE A 33 2.34 13.47 -3.61
N THR A 34 1.89 14.64 -4.06
CA THR A 34 1.55 14.92 -5.48
C THR A 34 2.71 15.52 -6.27
N GLY A 35 3.90 15.62 -5.67
CA GLY A 35 5.09 16.21 -6.30
C GLY A 35 5.95 15.20 -7.05
N LYS A 36 7.08 15.67 -7.60
CA LYS A 36 8.21 14.81 -7.96
C LYS A 36 9.16 14.80 -6.77
N ARG A 37 9.57 13.64 -6.24
CA ARG A 37 10.56 13.62 -5.15
C ARG A 37 11.88 14.08 -5.75
N ALA A 38 12.22 15.36 -5.52
CA ALA A 38 13.51 15.89 -5.90
C ALA A 38 14.53 15.37 -4.89
N GLY A 39 15.52 14.60 -5.36
CA GLY A 39 16.76 14.48 -4.60
C GLY A 39 17.29 15.88 -4.30
N ASP A 40 17.93 16.05 -3.15
CA ASP A 40 18.52 17.32 -2.66
C ASP A 40 19.56 17.97 -3.61
N GLY A 41 19.73 17.45 -4.83
CA GLY A 41 20.72 17.87 -5.82
C GLY A 41 22.14 17.42 -5.49
N ILE A 42 22.36 16.79 -4.34
CA ILE A 42 23.66 16.32 -3.86
C ILE A 42 23.76 14.80 -4.06
N ALA A 43 22.66 14.07 -3.97
CA ALA A 43 22.63 12.65 -4.22
C ALA A 43 21.90 12.29 -5.53
N PRO A 44 22.43 11.36 -6.34
CA PRO A 44 21.94 11.01 -7.67
C PRO A 44 20.69 10.11 -7.62
N TRP A 45 19.74 10.41 -6.74
CA TRP A 45 18.52 9.62 -6.60
C TRP A 45 17.53 10.00 -7.70
N THR A 46 16.97 8.98 -8.34
CA THR A 46 15.83 9.12 -9.24
C THR A 46 14.61 8.56 -8.51
N ASP A 47 13.56 9.36 -8.42
CA ASP A 47 12.26 8.90 -7.97
C ASP A 47 11.71 7.90 -8.99
N LEU A 48 11.53 6.65 -8.56
CA LEU A 48 10.99 5.57 -9.40
C LEU A 48 9.47 5.43 -9.26
N GLY A 49 8.83 6.29 -8.47
CA GLY A 49 7.43 6.18 -8.11
C GLY A 49 7.21 5.32 -6.86
N PRO A 50 5.94 5.06 -6.50
CA PRO A 50 5.60 4.26 -5.34
C PRO A 50 5.99 2.80 -5.54
N ALA A 51 6.56 2.19 -4.50
CA ALA A 51 6.84 0.77 -4.50
C ALA A 51 5.54 -0.03 -4.27
N GLN A 52 5.22 -0.96 -5.16
CA GLN A 52 4.14 -1.91 -5.00
C GLN A 52 4.68 -3.18 -4.34
N VAL A 53 4.07 -3.63 -3.25
CA VAL A 53 4.46 -4.86 -2.55
C VAL A 53 3.33 -5.88 -2.65
N CYS A 54 3.59 -6.98 -3.36
CA CYS A 54 2.63 -8.03 -3.66
C CYS A 54 2.76 -9.22 -2.71
N LEU A 55 1.65 -9.60 -2.06
CA LEU A 55 1.46 -10.86 -1.36
C LEU A 55 0.58 -11.79 -2.22
N GLY A 56 1.22 -12.72 -2.93
CA GLY A 56 0.53 -13.51 -3.95
C GLY A 56 0.06 -12.60 -5.10
N ASN A 57 -1.24 -12.62 -5.41
CA ASN A 57 -1.81 -11.79 -6.48
C ASN A 57 -2.49 -10.50 -5.95
N GLN A 58 -2.15 -10.07 -4.74
CA GLN A 58 -2.71 -8.88 -4.09
C GLN A 58 -1.57 -7.96 -3.68
N TYR A 59 -1.74 -6.65 -3.80
CA TYR A 59 -0.81 -5.70 -3.24
C TYR A 59 -1.26 -5.23 -1.85
N LEU A 60 -0.29 -4.87 -1.03
CA LEU A 60 -0.53 -4.36 0.31
C LEU A 60 -0.88 -2.87 0.21
N GLY A 61 -2.11 -2.53 0.57
CA GLY A 61 -2.63 -1.17 0.61
C GLY A 61 -2.57 -0.53 2.00
N PRO A 62 -2.99 0.74 2.14
CA PRO A 62 -2.97 1.46 3.41
C PRO A 62 -3.71 0.72 4.53
N PRO A 63 -3.19 0.68 5.78
CA PRO A 63 -3.77 -0.10 6.87
C PRO A 63 -5.19 0.34 7.27
N ASP A 64 -5.51 1.62 7.11
CA ASP A 64 -6.80 2.19 7.50
C ASP A 64 -7.85 2.16 6.37
N SER A 65 -7.53 1.50 5.24
CA SER A 65 -8.44 1.33 4.12
C SER A 65 -9.21 0.00 4.18
N PRO A 66 -10.43 -0.10 3.63
CA PRO A 66 -11.04 -1.40 3.39
C PRO A 66 -10.27 -2.16 2.30
N PRO A 67 -10.38 -3.51 2.23
CA PRO A 67 -9.96 -4.26 1.04
C PRO A 67 -10.58 -3.65 -0.21
N GLY A 68 -9.79 -3.52 -1.27
CA GLY A 68 -10.20 -2.87 -2.50
C GLY A 68 -10.03 -3.79 -3.70
N GLY A 69 -11.07 -3.93 -4.50
CA GLY A 69 -11.08 -4.82 -5.65
C GLY A 69 -12.06 -4.39 -6.73
N LEU A 70 -12.10 -5.17 -7.80
CA LEU A 70 -13.04 -5.01 -8.90
C LEU A 70 -13.86 -6.28 -9.11
N CYS A 71 -15.15 -6.12 -9.35
CA CYS A 71 -16.00 -7.22 -9.79
C CYS A 71 -15.60 -7.65 -11.21
N PHE A 72 -15.57 -8.95 -11.43
CA PHE A 72 -15.29 -9.55 -12.74
C PHE A 72 -16.14 -10.79 -12.95
N ASP A 73 -16.39 -11.16 -14.21
CA ASP A 73 -17.04 -12.43 -14.55
C ASP A 73 -16.22 -13.60 -14.00
N GLN A 74 -16.82 -14.39 -13.12
CA GLN A 74 -16.15 -15.51 -12.44
C GLN A 74 -15.67 -16.62 -13.40
N ASN A 75 -16.17 -16.64 -14.64
CA ASN A 75 -15.76 -17.59 -15.67
C ASN A 75 -14.56 -17.11 -16.48
N ARG A 76 -14.17 -15.84 -16.33
CA ARG A 76 -13.02 -15.23 -17.01
C ARG A 76 -11.77 -15.39 -16.16
N GLY A 77 -10.75 -16.04 -16.73
CA GLY A 77 -9.44 -16.14 -16.10
C GLY A 77 -8.60 -14.89 -16.34
N GLU A 78 -7.80 -14.52 -15.35
CA GLU A 78 -6.74 -13.51 -15.49
C GLU A 78 -5.51 -14.12 -16.14
N GLU A 79 -5.01 -13.47 -17.19
CA GLU A 79 -3.76 -13.87 -17.82
C GLU A 79 -2.57 -13.54 -16.90
N PRO A 80 -1.55 -14.42 -16.81
CA PRO A 80 -0.33 -14.11 -16.08
C PRO A 80 0.51 -13.08 -16.86
N CYS A 81 1.24 -12.24 -16.13
CA CYS A 81 2.12 -11.24 -16.72
C CYS A 81 3.39 -11.04 -15.91
N VAL A 82 4.37 -10.40 -16.54
CA VAL A 82 5.62 -9.94 -15.91
C VAL A 82 5.71 -8.42 -15.91
N ASP A 83 5.14 -7.79 -16.94
CA ASP A 83 5.05 -6.34 -17.11
C ASP A 83 3.75 -5.98 -17.85
N ASP A 84 3.45 -4.68 -17.90
CA ASP A 84 2.23 -4.15 -18.53
C ASP A 84 2.15 -4.41 -20.03
N GLY A 85 3.29 -4.65 -20.70
CA GLY A 85 3.35 -4.87 -22.14
C GLY A 85 2.70 -6.18 -22.57
N GLY A 86 2.52 -7.12 -21.64
CA GLY A 86 1.79 -8.37 -21.85
C GLY A 86 0.27 -8.26 -21.69
N CYS A 87 -0.24 -7.12 -21.21
CA CYS A 87 -1.65 -6.97 -20.85
C CYS A 87 -2.48 -6.20 -21.88
N GLY A 88 -3.80 -6.27 -21.77
CA GLY A 88 -4.72 -5.47 -22.58
C GLY A 88 -4.51 -3.97 -22.38
N SER A 89 -4.95 -3.17 -23.35
CA SER A 89 -4.67 -1.71 -23.38
C SER A 89 -5.14 -0.90 -22.17
N ARG A 90 -6.11 -1.39 -21.38
CA ARG A 90 -6.55 -0.75 -20.12
C ARG A 90 -6.18 -1.56 -18.90
N GLU A 91 -5.68 -2.78 -19.07
CA GLU A 91 -5.12 -3.60 -17.99
C GLU A 91 -3.69 -3.12 -17.68
N ALA A 92 -3.19 -3.54 -16.52
CA ALA A 92 -1.77 -3.48 -16.18
C ALA A 92 -1.39 -4.79 -15.47
N CYS A 93 -0.10 -5.01 -15.27
CA CYS A 93 0.39 -6.18 -14.57
C CYS A 93 0.36 -5.97 -13.06
N VAL A 94 -0.79 -6.24 -12.44
CA VAL A 94 -0.96 -6.11 -10.99
C VAL A 94 -0.63 -7.43 -10.32
N CYS A 95 0.49 -7.48 -9.59
CA CYS A 95 0.95 -8.67 -8.88
C CYS A 95 0.97 -9.95 -9.73
N GLY A 96 1.45 -9.82 -10.97
CA GLY A 96 1.62 -10.94 -11.91
C GLY A 96 0.35 -11.34 -12.66
N ARG A 97 -0.71 -10.51 -12.65
CA ARG A 97 -1.97 -10.73 -13.36
C ARG A 97 -2.35 -9.53 -14.22
N CYS A 98 -2.78 -9.78 -15.45
CA CYS A 98 -3.39 -8.76 -16.30
C CYS A 98 -4.81 -8.49 -15.83
N ILE A 99 -4.99 -7.31 -15.25
CA ILE A 99 -6.28 -6.83 -14.76
C ILE A 99 -6.30 -5.31 -14.83
N VAL A 100 -7.49 -4.74 -14.95
CA VAL A 100 -7.67 -3.30 -14.76
C VAL A 100 -7.26 -2.91 -13.34
N PRO A 101 -6.31 -1.95 -13.16
CA PRO A 101 -5.80 -1.63 -11.83
C PRO A 101 -6.83 -0.90 -10.99
N TYR A 102 -7.06 -1.41 -9.78
CA TYR A 102 -7.80 -0.71 -8.73
C TYR A 102 -6.97 0.46 -8.18
N CYS A 103 -7.63 1.55 -7.79
CA CYS A 103 -6.99 2.65 -7.07
C CYS A 103 -7.84 3.17 -5.92
N ALA A 104 -7.21 3.32 -4.76
CA ALA A 104 -7.72 4.04 -3.60
C ALA A 104 -7.18 5.48 -3.55
N SER A 105 -6.01 5.73 -4.12
CA SER A 105 -5.35 7.03 -4.20
C SER A 105 -4.87 7.32 -5.63
N ALA A 106 -4.50 8.58 -5.91
CA ALA A 106 -3.94 8.94 -7.22
C ALA A 106 -2.56 8.31 -7.46
N SER A 107 -1.79 8.05 -6.39
CA SER A 107 -0.45 7.46 -6.49
C SER A 107 -0.48 5.96 -6.78
N ASP A 108 -1.62 5.30 -6.62
CA ASP A 108 -1.76 3.89 -6.99
C ASP A 108 -1.67 3.65 -8.51
N CYS A 109 -1.82 4.71 -9.32
CA CYS A 109 -1.78 4.63 -10.77
C CYS A 109 -0.40 4.91 -11.33
N ALA A 110 -0.07 4.22 -12.44
CA ALA A 110 1.10 4.53 -13.24
C ALA A 110 1.10 6.00 -13.71
N ALA A 111 2.28 6.54 -14.01
CA ALA A 111 2.45 7.97 -14.30
C ALA A 111 1.67 8.48 -15.52
N ASP A 112 1.25 7.59 -16.42
CA ASP A 112 0.44 7.87 -17.61
C ASP A 112 -1.07 7.64 -17.38
N ARG A 113 -1.48 7.36 -16.14
CA ARG A 113 -2.86 7.07 -15.76
C ARG A 113 -3.36 8.01 -14.66
N VAL A 114 -4.68 8.11 -14.55
CA VAL A 114 -5.37 8.86 -13.52
C VAL A 114 -6.34 7.96 -12.76
N CYS A 115 -6.42 8.13 -11.45
CA CYS A 115 -7.43 7.43 -10.65
C CYS A 115 -8.81 8.06 -10.85
N THR A 116 -9.73 7.33 -11.48
CA THR A 116 -11.15 7.70 -11.55
C THR A 116 -11.83 7.24 -10.27
N PHE A 117 -11.83 8.06 -9.24
CA PHE A 117 -12.34 7.72 -7.90
C PHE A 117 -13.81 7.24 -7.89
N ALA A 118 -14.65 7.71 -8.82
CA ALA A 118 -16.03 7.24 -8.93
C ALA A 118 -16.14 5.74 -9.27
N SER A 119 -15.10 5.16 -9.86
CA SER A 119 -15.02 3.76 -10.28
C SER A 119 -13.80 3.02 -9.75
N HIS A 120 -13.02 3.66 -8.85
CA HIS A 120 -11.78 3.17 -8.27
C HIS A 120 -10.83 2.48 -9.26
N ARG A 121 -10.58 3.14 -10.40
CA ARG A 121 -9.83 2.57 -11.52
C ARG A 121 -8.75 3.52 -12.04
N CYS A 122 -7.58 2.97 -12.38
CA CYS A 122 -6.55 3.68 -13.13
C CYS A 122 -6.81 3.73 -14.63
N ASP A 123 -7.13 4.92 -15.14
CA ASP A 123 -7.51 5.17 -16.52
C ASP A 123 -6.48 5.96 -17.30
N VAL A 124 -6.40 5.70 -18.61
CA VAL A 124 -5.67 6.58 -19.52
C VAL A 124 -6.50 7.85 -19.76
N PRO A 125 -5.96 9.05 -19.45
CA PRO A 125 -6.66 10.31 -19.69
C PRO A 125 -6.72 10.61 -21.20
N CYS A 126 -7.79 11.25 -21.64
CA CYS A 126 -7.99 11.63 -23.04
C CYS A 126 -8.79 12.94 -23.16
N PHE A 127 -8.70 13.52 -24.34
CA PHE A 127 -9.46 14.68 -24.81
C PHE A 127 -10.22 14.37 -26.11
N THR A 128 -9.72 13.42 -26.91
CA THR A 128 -10.34 12.94 -28.15
C THR A 128 -10.21 11.42 -28.27
N ASP A 129 -11.09 10.80 -29.05
CA ASP A 129 -11.11 9.35 -29.26
C ASP A 129 -9.77 8.81 -29.80
N ASP A 130 -9.09 9.57 -30.68
CA ASP A 130 -7.79 9.18 -31.27
C ASP A 130 -6.66 9.02 -30.23
N GLN A 131 -6.85 9.48 -28.99
CA GLN A 131 -5.87 9.32 -27.90
C GLN A 131 -6.04 8.00 -27.14
N CYS A 132 -7.14 7.29 -27.35
CA CYS A 132 -7.40 6.01 -26.72
C CYS A 132 -6.74 4.89 -27.54
N ALA A 133 -5.49 4.58 -27.20
CA ALA A 133 -4.76 3.48 -27.82
C ALA A 133 -5.32 2.11 -27.37
N GLY A 134 -5.54 1.19 -28.32
CA GLY A 134 -5.84 -0.22 -28.04
C GLY A 134 -6.70 -0.91 -29.13
N PRO A 135 -6.76 -2.26 -29.12
CA PRO A 135 -7.78 -2.99 -29.88
C PRO A 135 -9.16 -2.83 -29.23
N GLY A 136 -10.20 -2.68 -30.06
CA GLY A 136 -11.57 -2.37 -29.63
C GLY A 136 -11.85 -0.88 -29.66
N ASP A 137 -13.11 -0.52 -29.93
CA ASP A 137 -13.60 0.86 -30.16
C ASP A 137 -13.55 1.74 -28.90
N ALA A 138 -12.36 1.92 -28.31
CA ALA A 138 -12.18 2.74 -27.14
C ALA A 138 -12.44 4.20 -27.50
N VAL A 139 -13.34 4.84 -26.77
CA VAL A 139 -13.70 6.24 -26.97
C VAL A 139 -13.36 7.06 -25.74
N CYS A 140 -13.15 8.34 -25.97
CA CYS A 140 -12.92 9.29 -24.91
C CYS A 140 -14.26 9.66 -24.25
N PHE A 141 -14.49 9.11 -23.06
CA PHE A 141 -15.73 9.31 -22.32
C PHE A 141 -15.42 9.94 -20.96
N ASN A 142 -15.90 11.15 -20.73
CA ASN A 142 -15.63 11.93 -19.52
C ASN A 142 -14.13 12.13 -19.22
N GLY A 143 -13.32 12.32 -20.28
CA GLY A 143 -11.89 12.62 -20.15
C GLY A 143 -11.00 11.40 -19.90
N VAL A 144 -11.56 10.18 -19.99
CA VAL A 144 -10.83 8.92 -19.82
C VAL A 144 -11.23 7.90 -20.89
N CYS A 145 -10.31 7.01 -21.25
CA CYS A 145 -10.57 6.00 -22.26
C CYS A 145 -11.46 4.87 -21.73
N ARG A 146 -12.50 4.52 -22.50
CA ARG A 146 -13.48 3.46 -22.17
C ARG A 146 -13.71 2.58 -23.39
N GLY A 147 -13.69 1.26 -23.20
CA GLY A 147 -14.11 0.32 -24.24
C GLY A 147 -15.63 0.39 -24.48
N ARG A 148 -16.07 0.21 -25.73
CA ARG A 148 -17.47 -0.10 -26.03
C ARG A 148 -17.73 -1.58 -25.83
N CYS A 149 -18.97 -1.93 -25.53
CA CYS A 149 -19.37 -3.32 -25.37
C CYS A 149 -20.85 -3.54 -25.72
N LEU A 150 -21.15 -4.75 -26.16
CA LEU A 150 -22.49 -5.32 -26.27
C LEU A 150 -22.82 -6.22 -25.06
N ASP A 151 -21.80 -6.90 -24.53
CA ASP A 151 -21.86 -7.72 -23.33
C ASP A 151 -20.49 -7.77 -22.61
N ASP A 152 -20.44 -8.43 -21.44
CA ASP A 152 -19.26 -8.47 -20.58
C ASP A 152 -18.05 -9.16 -21.23
N SER A 153 -18.26 -10.01 -22.24
CA SER A 153 -17.19 -10.74 -22.91
C SER A 153 -16.31 -9.82 -23.77
N GLU A 154 -16.85 -8.68 -24.21
CA GLU A 154 -16.14 -7.66 -24.99
C GLU A 154 -15.28 -6.72 -24.11
N CYS A 155 -15.50 -6.74 -22.80
CA CYS A 155 -14.74 -5.93 -21.86
C CYS A 155 -13.39 -6.56 -21.49
N GLN A 156 -12.51 -5.82 -20.81
CA GLN A 156 -11.25 -6.37 -20.28
C GLN A 156 -11.45 -6.92 -18.86
N THR A 157 -10.46 -7.61 -18.32
CA THR A 157 -10.57 -8.27 -17.02
C THR A 157 -10.74 -7.23 -15.91
N GLY A 158 -11.78 -7.39 -15.10
CA GLY A 158 -12.18 -6.42 -14.08
C GLY A 158 -13.19 -5.36 -14.56
N GLU A 159 -13.62 -5.41 -15.82
CA GLU A 159 -14.68 -4.57 -16.36
C GLU A 159 -15.96 -5.38 -16.66
N VAL A 160 -17.11 -4.70 -16.63
CA VAL A 160 -18.43 -5.19 -17.00
C VAL A 160 -19.11 -4.21 -17.95
N CYS A 161 -20.01 -4.71 -18.79
CA CYS A 161 -20.71 -3.91 -19.77
C CYS A 161 -21.94 -3.23 -19.15
N ASN A 162 -21.96 -1.90 -19.13
CA ASN A 162 -23.10 -1.17 -18.62
C ASN A 162 -24.24 -1.01 -19.65
N SER A 163 -25.38 -0.51 -19.21
CA SER A 163 -26.55 -0.26 -20.06
C SER A 163 -26.36 0.84 -21.12
N GLN A 164 -25.25 1.57 -21.08
CA GLN A 164 -24.85 2.58 -22.07
C GLN A 164 -23.85 2.03 -23.09
N SER A 165 -23.59 0.72 -23.09
CA SER A 165 -22.63 0.04 -23.98
C SER A 165 -21.18 0.49 -23.76
N TYR A 166 -20.80 0.71 -22.50
CA TYR A 166 -19.42 0.98 -22.09
C TYR A 166 -18.93 -0.03 -21.07
N CYS A 167 -17.67 -0.44 -21.21
CA CYS A 167 -16.95 -1.19 -20.21
C CYS A 167 -16.63 -0.29 -19.02
N VAL A 168 -17.26 -0.59 -17.89
CA VAL A 168 -17.09 0.10 -16.62
C VAL A 168 -16.56 -0.88 -15.58
N THR A 169 -16.13 -0.37 -14.43
CA THR A 169 -15.78 -1.21 -13.29
C THR A 169 -16.82 -1.06 -12.20
N ALA A 170 -17.00 -2.11 -11.41
CA ALA A 170 -17.70 -2.06 -10.14
C ALA A 170 -16.68 -2.39 -9.03
N ALA A 171 -16.47 -1.45 -8.12
CA ALA A 171 -15.56 -1.66 -6.99
C ALA A 171 -16.22 -2.60 -5.96
N CYS A 172 -15.40 -3.41 -5.28
CA CYS A 172 -15.87 -4.36 -4.28
C CYS A 172 -14.82 -4.56 -3.17
N GLU A 173 -15.30 -4.93 -1.99
CA GLU A 173 -14.44 -5.36 -0.87
C GLU A 173 -14.43 -6.90 -0.74
N ASP A 174 -15.55 -7.53 -1.10
CA ASP A 174 -15.76 -8.98 -1.13
C ASP A 174 -16.82 -9.36 -2.18
N ASP A 175 -17.08 -10.67 -2.31
CA ASP A 175 -18.03 -11.22 -3.30
C ASP A 175 -19.48 -10.73 -3.10
N GLN A 176 -19.87 -10.22 -1.92
CA GLN A 176 -21.22 -9.67 -1.69
C GLN A 176 -21.42 -8.32 -2.38
N GLY A 177 -20.33 -7.62 -2.71
CA GLY A 177 -20.35 -6.37 -3.47
C GLY A 177 -20.64 -6.54 -4.97
N CYS A 178 -20.60 -7.76 -5.48
CA CYS A 178 -20.72 -8.05 -6.91
C CYS A 178 -22.07 -8.65 -7.30
N LEU A 179 -22.42 -8.54 -8.59
CA LEU A 179 -23.68 -9.08 -9.11
C LEU A 179 -23.63 -10.62 -9.25
N ALA A 180 -24.78 -11.22 -9.51
CA ALA A 180 -24.86 -12.66 -9.75
C ALA A 180 -24.06 -13.06 -10.98
N GLY A 181 -23.11 -13.98 -10.82
CA GLY A 181 -22.19 -14.41 -11.89
C GLY A 181 -20.83 -13.72 -11.83
N GLU A 182 -20.68 -12.70 -10.98
CA GLU A 182 -19.42 -12.01 -10.74
C GLU A 182 -18.76 -12.49 -9.43
N ARG A 183 -17.48 -12.20 -9.30
CA ARG A 183 -16.72 -12.31 -8.04
C ARG A 183 -15.90 -11.06 -7.81
N CYS A 184 -15.59 -10.80 -6.55
CA CYS A 184 -14.71 -9.71 -6.22
C CYS A 184 -13.26 -10.14 -6.35
N ARG A 185 -12.54 -9.49 -7.27
CA ARG A 185 -11.09 -9.57 -7.28
C ARG A 185 -10.51 -8.48 -6.40
N VAL A 186 -10.32 -8.80 -5.12
CA VAL A 186 -9.55 -7.96 -4.20
C VAL A 186 -8.12 -7.84 -4.72
N GLN A 187 -7.70 -6.63 -5.03
CA GLN A 187 -6.34 -6.28 -5.47
C GLN A 187 -5.55 -5.65 -4.33
N ALA A 188 -6.17 -4.78 -3.54
CA ALA A 188 -5.58 -4.10 -2.39
C ALA A 188 -6.03 -4.76 -1.09
N VAL A 189 -5.09 -5.20 -0.25
CA VAL A 189 -5.39 -5.64 1.11
C VAL A 189 -4.75 -4.71 2.13
N PRO A 190 -5.51 -4.19 3.12
CA PRO A 190 -4.97 -3.24 4.08
C PRO A 190 -3.95 -3.92 4.98
N ARG A 191 -2.72 -3.42 4.97
CA ARG A 191 -1.65 -3.86 5.86
C ARG A 191 -0.75 -2.70 6.23
N ARG A 192 -0.39 -2.61 7.51
CA ARG A 192 0.68 -1.70 7.90
C ARG A 192 2.00 -2.34 7.45
N MET A 193 2.76 -1.59 6.66
CA MET A 193 4.13 -1.90 6.29
C MET A 193 5.03 -0.80 6.82
N ALA A 194 6.16 -1.17 7.42
CA ALA A 194 7.08 -0.19 7.99
C ALA A 194 8.53 -0.66 7.94
N GLU A 195 9.43 0.30 8.15
CA GLU A 195 10.85 0.08 8.42
C GLU A 195 11.54 -0.88 7.44
N PRO A 196 11.53 -0.59 6.13
CA PRO A 196 12.17 -1.45 5.16
C PRO A 196 13.71 -1.43 5.33
N SER A 197 14.31 -2.61 5.29
CA SER A 197 15.75 -2.83 5.23
C SER A 197 16.15 -3.34 3.85
N PRO A 198 16.54 -2.44 2.92
CA PRO A 198 16.92 -2.82 1.57
C PRO A 198 18.36 -3.33 1.49
N LEU A 199 18.57 -4.43 0.77
CA LEU A 199 19.87 -4.84 0.25
C LEU A 199 19.81 -5.08 -1.25
N VAL A 200 20.91 -4.82 -1.94
CA VAL A 200 21.07 -5.17 -3.36
C VAL A 200 21.91 -6.42 -3.46
N THR A 201 21.33 -7.49 -4.01
CA THR A 201 22.07 -8.72 -4.32
C THR A 201 22.82 -8.55 -5.63
N THR A 202 23.95 -9.25 -5.79
CA THR A 202 24.77 -9.22 -7.01
C THR A 202 24.80 -10.56 -7.75
N SER A 203 24.23 -11.61 -7.17
CA SER A 203 24.18 -12.98 -7.70
C SER A 203 22.92 -13.70 -7.21
N PRO A 204 22.23 -14.51 -8.03
CA PRO A 204 22.55 -14.81 -9.44
C PRO A 204 22.20 -13.68 -10.43
N ALA A 205 21.36 -12.72 -10.02
CA ALA A 205 21.06 -11.50 -10.77
C ALA A 205 20.92 -10.33 -9.79
N ARG A 206 21.11 -9.09 -10.27
CA ARG A 206 20.92 -7.91 -9.44
C ARG A 206 19.44 -7.77 -9.08
N GLN A 207 19.11 -7.89 -7.80
CA GLN A 207 17.76 -7.68 -7.28
C GLN A 207 17.81 -6.85 -6.00
N VAL A 208 16.79 -6.03 -5.79
CA VAL A 208 16.53 -5.37 -4.51
C VAL A 208 15.76 -6.36 -3.64
N VAL A 209 16.29 -6.66 -2.45
CA VAL A 209 15.63 -7.45 -1.43
C VAL A 209 15.26 -6.52 -0.28
N LEU A 210 14.00 -6.55 0.12
CA LEU A 210 13.52 -5.85 1.30
C LEU A 210 13.24 -6.88 2.39
N TRP A 211 13.71 -6.60 3.60
CA TRP A 211 13.10 -7.13 4.81
C TRP A 211 12.31 -6.01 5.46
N LEU A 212 11.06 -6.26 5.80
CA LEU A 212 10.16 -5.22 6.29
C LEU A 212 9.23 -5.76 7.36
N GLU A 213 8.80 -4.87 8.23
CA GLU A 213 7.78 -5.15 9.21
C GLU A 213 6.41 -5.11 8.53
N VAL A 214 5.59 -6.15 8.75
CA VAL A 214 4.20 -6.20 8.26
C VAL A 214 3.28 -6.65 9.38
N SER A 215 2.16 -5.95 9.56
CA SER A 215 1.15 -6.31 10.56
C SER A 215 0.28 -7.50 10.15
N ASP A 216 -0.23 -8.27 11.11
CA ASP A 216 -1.30 -9.26 10.91
C ASP A 216 -2.61 -8.55 10.45
N PRO A 217 -3.48 -9.15 9.59
CA PRO A 217 -4.65 -8.43 9.09
C PRO A 217 -5.74 -8.32 10.17
N ASN A 218 -5.74 -9.24 11.12
CA ASN A 218 -6.76 -9.34 12.16
C ASN A 218 -6.27 -8.75 13.48
N GLN A 219 -4.96 -8.55 13.62
CA GLN A 219 -4.32 -8.05 14.83
C GLN A 219 -3.21 -7.06 14.46
N VAL A 220 -3.58 -5.82 14.17
CA VAL A 220 -2.65 -4.79 13.67
C VAL A 220 -1.45 -4.51 14.60
N ASP A 221 -1.60 -4.79 15.89
CA ASP A 221 -0.54 -4.67 16.89
C ASP A 221 0.45 -5.85 16.87
N GLN A 222 0.15 -6.94 16.16
CA GLN A 222 1.07 -8.04 15.92
C GLN A 222 1.78 -7.83 14.59
N THR A 223 3.11 -7.93 14.63
CA THR A 223 3.96 -7.71 13.46
C THR A 223 5.00 -8.80 13.33
N ALA A 224 5.32 -9.12 12.08
CA ALA A 224 6.36 -10.07 11.73
C ALA A 224 7.28 -9.47 10.67
N ILE A 225 8.47 -10.07 10.51
CA ILE A 225 9.38 -9.68 9.45
C ILE A 225 9.08 -10.50 8.19
N TRP A 226 8.83 -9.80 7.11
CA TRP A 226 8.62 -10.35 5.78
C TRP A 226 9.80 -10.06 4.88
N ARG A 227 9.90 -10.82 3.79
CA ARG A 227 10.90 -10.63 2.74
C ARG A 227 10.21 -10.40 1.41
N ALA A 228 10.58 -9.35 0.71
CA ALA A 228 10.11 -9.05 -0.64
C ALA A 228 11.28 -8.86 -1.61
N VAL A 229 11.10 -9.20 -2.88
CA VAL A 229 12.13 -9.07 -3.92
C VAL A 229 11.61 -8.33 -5.13
N ALA A 230 12.44 -7.48 -5.73
CA ALA A 230 12.16 -6.78 -6.98
C ALA A 230 13.39 -6.78 -7.89
N ALA A 231 13.18 -6.97 -9.19
CA ALA A 231 14.24 -6.81 -10.19
C ALA A 231 14.44 -5.34 -10.59
N ASP A 232 13.36 -4.56 -10.58
CA ASP A 232 13.32 -3.15 -10.99
C ASP A 232 13.38 -2.16 -9.81
N GLY A 233 13.24 -2.66 -8.58
CA GLY A 233 13.22 -1.85 -7.36
C GLY A 233 11.88 -1.14 -7.09
N VAL A 234 10.81 -1.48 -7.82
CA VAL A 234 9.49 -0.86 -7.69
C VAL A 234 8.38 -1.90 -7.51
N HIS A 235 8.43 -3.03 -8.24
CA HIS A 235 7.44 -4.10 -8.15
C HIS A 235 7.99 -5.26 -7.32
N PHE A 236 7.69 -5.25 -6.02
CA PHE A 236 8.15 -6.24 -5.07
C PHE A 236 7.15 -7.39 -4.94
N ALA A 237 7.66 -8.63 -4.94
CA ALA A 237 6.90 -9.83 -4.61
C ALA A 237 7.38 -10.42 -3.27
N MET A 238 6.45 -10.72 -2.36
CA MET A 238 6.75 -11.43 -1.12
C MET A 238 7.29 -12.83 -1.45
N SER A 239 8.46 -13.15 -0.91
CA SER A 239 9.17 -14.38 -1.17
C SER A 239 9.94 -14.80 0.08
N PRO A 240 9.42 -15.78 0.86
CA PRO A 240 8.19 -16.56 0.63
C PRO A 240 6.88 -15.78 0.86
N ALA A 241 5.74 -16.39 0.55
CA ALA A 241 4.39 -15.85 0.84
C ALA A 241 3.98 -16.05 2.32
N SER A 242 4.95 -16.05 3.22
CA SER A 242 4.81 -16.15 4.67
C SER A 242 5.88 -15.29 5.34
N PRO A 243 5.73 -14.93 6.63
CA PRO A 243 6.81 -14.27 7.36
C PRO A 243 8.10 -15.10 7.31
N VAL A 244 9.25 -14.42 7.28
CA VAL A 244 10.57 -15.07 7.39
C VAL A 244 11.05 -15.14 8.84
N LEU A 245 10.54 -14.26 9.70
CA LEU A 245 10.86 -14.28 11.12
C LEU A 245 9.68 -13.76 11.97
N GLU A 246 9.26 -14.60 12.92
CA GLU A 246 8.26 -14.30 13.94
C GLU A 246 8.90 -14.51 15.31
N VAL A 247 8.87 -13.49 16.16
CA VAL A 247 9.42 -13.56 17.52
C VAL A 247 8.65 -12.61 18.43
N GLY A 248 8.31 -13.09 19.64
CA GLY A 248 7.47 -12.33 20.57
C GLY A 248 6.06 -12.10 20.03
N THR A 249 5.45 -11.01 20.50
CA THR A 249 4.19 -10.45 19.98
C THR A 249 4.45 -9.52 18.80
N THR A 250 5.59 -8.80 18.83
CA THR A 250 6.00 -7.92 17.73
C THR A 250 7.46 -8.15 17.36
N ALA A 251 7.70 -8.37 16.08
CA ALA A 251 9.00 -8.30 15.45
C ALA A 251 9.00 -7.12 14.47
N ALA A 252 9.84 -6.14 14.74
CA ALA A 252 9.75 -4.81 14.14
C ALA A 252 11.11 -4.27 13.72
N ALA A 253 11.09 -3.24 12.88
CA ALA A 253 12.26 -2.46 12.47
C ALA A 253 13.52 -3.30 12.13
N PRO A 254 13.44 -4.19 11.13
CA PRO A 254 14.59 -5.00 10.76
C PRO A 254 15.74 -4.14 10.25
N SER A 255 16.96 -4.53 10.58
CA SER A 255 18.19 -4.00 10.02
C SER A 255 19.09 -5.15 9.59
N VAL A 256 19.12 -5.40 8.28
CA VAL A 256 19.80 -6.53 7.68
C VAL A 256 21.10 -6.09 7.05
N VAL A 257 22.17 -6.83 7.33
CA VAL A 257 23.47 -6.67 6.70
C VAL A 257 23.91 -7.98 6.06
N ALA A 258 24.54 -7.89 4.89
CA ALA A 258 25.23 -9.03 4.27
C ALA A 258 26.58 -9.25 4.96
N THR A 259 26.91 -10.48 5.30
CA THR A 259 28.16 -10.90 5.92
C THR A 259 28.91 -11.88 5.01
N ALA A 260 30.11 -12.31 5.40
CA ALA A 260 30.83 -13.35 4.66
C ALA A 260 30.10 -14.71 4.64
N ASP A 261 29.30 -14.98 5.67
CA ASP A 261 28.61 -16.26 5.88
C ASP A 261 27.11 -16.21 5.52
N GLY A 262 26.61 -15.06 5.04
CA GLY A 262 25.21 -14.87 4.67
C GLY A 262 24.69 -13.51 5.12
N TYR A 263 23.79 -13.50 6.10
CA TYR A 263 23.08 -12.32 6.59
C TYR A 263 23.02 -12.31 8.12
N ALA A 264 23.04 -11.11 8.69
CA ALA A 264 22.66 -10.85 10.07
C ALA A 264 21.53 -9.82 10.09
N MET A 265 20.47 -10.11 10.85
CA MET A 265 19.34 -9.21 11.06
C MET A 265 19.30 -8.82 12.52
N TYR A 266 19.34 -7.51 12.77
CA TYR A 266 19.01 -6.91 14.05
C TYR A 266 17.57 -6.43 13.99
N LEU A 267 16.77 -6.72 15.01
CA LEU A 267 15.36 -6.36 15.02
C LEU A 267 14.90 -5.96 16.41
N GLU A 268 13.90 -5.08 16.44
CA GLU A 268 13.16 -4.73 17.66
C GLU A 268 12.17 -5.85 17.99
N VAL A 269 12.10 -6.22 19.27
CA VAL A 269 11.14 -7.23 19.78
C VAL A 269 10.29 -6.67 20.91
N ASP A 270 8.98 -6.96 20.87
CA ASP A 270 7.97 -6.61 21.89
C ASP A 270 7.96 -5.12 22.23
N GLY A 271 7.92 -4.28 21.19
CA GLY A 271 7.83 -2.83 21.32
C GLY A 271 9.04 -2.18 21.98
N GLY A 272 10.22 -2.82 21.83
CA GLY A 272 11.51 -2.32 22.30
C GLY A 272 11.95 -2.88 23.64
N ALA A 273 11.36 -4.00 24.07
CA ALA A 273 11.84 -4.77 25.22
C ALA A 273 13.27 -5.30 25.00
N SER A 274 13.66 -5.53 23.74
CA SER A 274 15.03 -5.88 23.35
C SER A 274 15.31 -5.59 21.87
N ILE A 275 16.59 -5.42 21.54
CA ILE A 275 17.10 -5.69 20.19
C ILE A 275 17.65 -7.11 20.19
N GLN A 276 17.16 -7.91 19.25
CA GLN A 276 17.64 -9.27 19.03
C GLN A 276 18.40 -9.36 17.72
N VAL A 277 19.25 -10.38 17.61
CA VAL A 277 19.99 -10.70 16.39
C VAL A 277 19.69 -12.14 15.96
N ALA A 278 19.42 -12.31 14.67
CA ALA A 278 19.32 -13.59 14.00
C ALA A 278 20.28 -13.64 12.81
N THR A 279 20.72 -14.83 12.44
CA THR A 279 21.61 -15.05 11.30
C THR A 279 20.93 -15.97 10.28
N SER A 280 21.28 -15.82 9.02
CA SER A 280 20.73 -16.62 7.93
C SER A 280 21.76 -16.80 6.82
N SER A 281 21.82 -17.97 6.20
CA SER A 281 22.67 -18.21 5.01
C SER A 281 21.98 -17.85 3.70
N ASP A 282 20.64 -17.74 3.67
CA ASP A 282 19.83 -17.55 2.47
C ASP A 282 18.90 -16.32 2.54
N GLY A 283 18.82 -15.66 3.70
CA GLY A 283 17.95 -14.53 3.97
C GLY A 283 16.48 -14.90 4.17
N ILE A 284 16.15 -16.19 4.17
CA ILE A 284 14.79 -16.75 4.29
C ILE A 284 14.66 -17.52 5.60
N ALA A 285 15.54 -18.48 5.85
CA ALA A 285 15.57 -19.26 7.07
C ALA A 285 16.50 -18.60 8.08
N TRP A 286 15.94 -18.20 9.22
CA TRP A 286 16.67 -17.48 10.27
C TRP A 286 16.93 -18.37 11.48
N SER A 287 18.10 -18.22 12.09
CA SER A 287 18.40 -18.82 13.38
C SER A 287 17.46 -18.30 14.46
N THR A 288 17.30 -19.04 15.56
CA THR A 288 16.61 -18.52 16.75
C THR A 288 17.25 -17.19 17.17
N PRO A 289 16.47 -16.10 17.28
CA PRO A 289 17.00 -14.81 17.70
C PRO A 289 17.62 -14.86 19.10
N THR A 290 18.69 -14.09 19.30
CA THR A 290 19.36 -13.93 20.59
C THR A 290 19.40 -12.47 20.99
N VAL A 291 19.33 -12.18 22.29
CA VAL A 291 19.33 -10.78 22.77
C VAL A 291 20.71 -10.16 22.56
N ALA A 292 20.77 -9.13 21.71
CA ALA A 292 21.96 -8.33 21.49
C ALA A 292 22.00 -7.13 22.45
N LEU A 293 20.84 -6.53 22.73
CA LEU A 293 20.67 -5.42 23.66
C LEU A 293 19.35 -5.55 24.39
N THR A 294 19.38 -5.50 25.72
CA THR A 294 18.16 -5.42 26.54
C THR A 294 17.63 -4.00 26.52
N GLY A 295 16.31 -3.86 26.32
CA GLY A 295 15.59 -2.61 26.42
C GLY A 295 14.69 -2.56 27.66
N GLY A 296 13.55 -1.88 27.53
CA GLY A 296 12.59 -1.66 28.61
C GLY A 296 11.36 -0.92 28.10
N ALA A 297 10.54 -0.39 29.00
CA ALA A 297 9.37 0.39 28.62
C ALA A 297 9.69 1.88 28.42
N GLY A 298 8.90 2.55 27.57
CA GLY A 298 8.96 3.99 27.40
C GLY A 298 10.35 4.48 26.94
N PRO A 299 10.98 5.43 27.65
CA PRO A 299 12.31 5.96 27.28
C PRO A 299 13.44 4.92 27.31
N ALA A 300 13.24 3.79 28.00
CA ALA A 300 14.22 2.71 28.06
C ALA A 300 14.05 1.69 26.91
N ALA A 301 13.04 1.86 26.06
CA ALA A 301 12.82 0.99 24.91
C ALA A 301 13.98 1.12 23.90
N ALA A 302 14.53 -0.01 23.49
CA ALA A 302 15.53 -0.05 22.43
C ALA A 302 14.79 -0.20 21.09
N ARG A 303 14.92 0.78 20.20
CA ARG A 303 14.11 0.88 18.98
C ARG A 303 14.96 1.04 17.74
N ALA A 304 14.39 0.64 16.60
CA ALA A 304 14.90 0.92 15.26
C ALA A 304 16.43 0.75 15.12
N PRO A 305 16.94 -0.49 15.29
CA PRO A 305 18.37 -0.74 15.16
C PRO A 305 18.85 -0.35 13.76
N SER A 306 20.11 0.10 13.67
CA SER A 306 20.80 0.33 12.40
C SER A 306 22.13 -0.39 12.43
N ALA A 307 22.31 -1.33 11.51
CA ALA A 307 23.52 -2.11 11.36
C ALA A 307 24.25 -1.75 10.06
N VAL A 308 25.59 -1.73 10.14
CA VAL A 308 26.48 -1.52 8.99
C VAL A 308 27.69 -2.44 9.13
N VAL A 309 28.17 -2.98 8.02
CA VAL A 309 29.43 -3.71 7.97
C VAL A 309 30.56 -2.71 7.78
N LEU A 310 31.49 -2.69 8.72
CA LEU A 310 32.70 -1.88 8.59
C LEU A 310 33.71 -2.58 7.67
N PRO A 311 34.45 -1.82 6.83
CA PRO A 311 35.47 -2.35 5.93
C PRO A 311 36.68 -2.96 6.68
#